data_AF-A0A6A4UC35-F1
#
_entry.id   AF-A0A6A4UC35-F1
#
_cell.length_a   1.000
_cell.length_b   1.000
_cell.length_c   1.000
_cell.angle_alpha   90.00
_cell.angle_beta   90.00
_cell.angle_gamma   90.00
#
_symmetry.space_group_name_H-M   'P 1'
#
loop_
_entity.id
_entity.type
_entity.pdbx_description
1 polymer ?
#
loop_
_entity_poly.entity_id
_entity_poly.type
_entity_poly.pdbx_seq_one_letter_code
_entity_poly.pdbx_strand_id
1 'polypeptide(L)'
;MDQFEDLNIRSEPTQAIKPPSYFQIIFDKMTADMRFVGLFTIIYGALTCLTIIGAIIGIPTVIIGLRIREAADHFSMYKMTNNTSSLRQAFELQGKYFRLIKMMIIIGLVFTVLYIIFIIYLFTNVFGALLTPSYS
;
A
#
# COMPACT_ATOMS: atom_id res chain seq x y z
N MET A 1 -36.94 -12.46 57.38
CA MET A 1 -37.23 -12.81 55.98
C MET A 1 -36.63 -11.69 55.11
N ASP A 2 -35.36 -11.35 55.35
CA ASP A 2 -34.81 -10.03 54.97
C ASP A 2 -33.51 -10.14 54.16
N GLN A 3 -33.17 -11.33 53.68
CA GLN A 3 -31.98 -11.57 52.82
C GLN A 3 -32.33 -11.76 51.34
N PHE A 4 -33.60 -11.64 50.96
CA PHE A 4 -34.05 -11.75 49.58
C PHE A 4 -34.26 -10.40 48.90
N GLU A 5 -34.09 -9.28 49.61
CA GLU A 5 -34.37 -7.93 49.12
C GLU A 5 -33.12 -7.15 48.68
N ASP A 6 -31.92 -7.67 48.95
CA ASP A 6 -30.64 -7.09 48.51
C ASP A 6 -30.07 -7.73 47.22
N LEU A 7 -30.81 -8.68 46.64
CA LEU A 7 -30.47 -9.30 45.36
C LEU A 7 -31.20 -8.65 44.17
N ASN A 8 -31.75 -7.44 44.34
CA ASN A 8 -32.33 -6.70 43.23
C ASN A 8 -31.27 -5.86 42.52
N ILE A 9 -30.50 -6.56 41.69
CA ILE A 9 -29.95 -6.05 40.43
C ILE A 9 -29.16 -4.75 40.58
N ARG A 10 -27.91 -4.90 41.02
CA ARG A 10 -26.82 -4.05 40.53
C ARG A 10 -26.76 -4.27 39.01
N SER A 11 -27.58 -3.52 38.29
CA SER A 11 -27.44 -3.37 36.85
C SER A 11 -26.13 -2.61 36.66
N GLU A 12 -25.04 -3.37 36.58
CA GLU A 12 -23.88 -2.88 35.86
C GLU A 12 -24.45 -2.34 34.54
N PRO A 13 -24.20 -1.07 34.19
CA PRO A 13 -24.57 -0.59 32.88
C PRO A 13 -23.76 -1.45 31.92
N THR A 14 -24.40 -2.50 31.37
CA THR A 14 -23.91 -3.28 30.26
C THR A 14 -23.51 -2.23 29.25
N GLN A 15 -22.20 -1.97 29.14
CA GLN A 15 -21.70 -0.88 28.33
C GLN A 15 -22.20 -1.19 26.93
N ALA A 16 -23.23 -0.47 26.51
CA ALA A 16 -23.81 -0.62 25.21
C ALA A 16 -22.67 -0.30 24.26
N ILE A 17 -22.09 -1.34 23.66
CA ILE A 17 -21.05 -1.22 22.66
C ILE A 17 -21.70 -0.44 21.53
N LYS A 18 -21.53 0.89 21.53
CA LYS A 18 -22.08 1.75 20.49
C LYS A 18 -21.52 1.19 19.19
N PRO A 19 -22.37 0.71 18.26
CA PRO A 19 -21.87 0.09 17.05
C PRO A 19 -20.94 1.10 16.37
N PRO A 20 -19.76 0.65 15.94
CA PRO A 20 -18.79 1.55 15.35
C PRO A 20 -19.47 2.32 14.22
N SER A 21 -19.26 3.63 14.19
CA SER A 21 -19.84 4.48 13.16
C SER A 21 -19.39 3.97 11.78
N TYR A 22 -20.25 4.03 10.77
CA TYR A 22 -19.91 3.65 9.39
C TYR A 22 -18.59 4.28 8.92
N PHE A 23 -18.33 5.54 9.31
CA PHE A 23 -17.07 6.21 9.06
C PHE A 23 -15.86 5.50 9.70
N GLN A 24 -15.99 5.03 10.94
CA GLN A 24 -14.92 4.30 11.64
C GLN A 24 -14.59 2.99 10.94
N ILE A 25 -15.61 2.27 10.45
CA ILE A 25 -15.42 1.03 9.69
C ILE A 25 -14.65 1.28 8.39
N ILE A 26 -15.05 2.30 7.63
CA ILE A 26 -14.34 2.68 6.39
C ILE A 26 -12.91 3.12 6.71
N PHE A 27 -12.73 3.93 7.75
CA PHE A 27 -11.43 4.48 8.13
C PHE A 27 -10.46 3.36 8.58
N ASP A 28 -10.96 2.38 9.33
CA ASP A 28 -10.18 1.20 9.73
C ASP A 28 -9.78 0.36 8.53
N LYS A 29 -10.72 0.13 7.61
CA LYS A 29 -10.45 -0.60 6.38
C LYS A 29 -9.40 0.11 5.52
N MET A 30 -9.56 1.42 5.31
CA MET A 30 -8.59 2.25 4.60
C MET A 30 -7.19 2.13 5.20
N THR A 31 -7.09 2.26 6.52
CA THR A 31 -5.81 2.19 7.23
C THR A 31 -5.17 0.80 7.11
N ALA A 32 -5.98 -0.26 7.20
CA ALA A 32 -5.52 -1.63 7.00
C ALA A 32 -5.01 -1.86 5.56
N ASP A 33 -5.76 -1.40 4.56
CA ASP A 33 -5.37 -1.50 3.15
C ASP A 33 -4.07 -0.73 2.87
N MET A 34 -3.90 0.46 3.45
CA MET A 34 -2.65 1.23 3.36
C MET A 34 -1.46 0.50 3.98
N ARG A 35 -1.64 -0.16 5.13
CA ARG A 35 -0.59 -1.00 5.75
C ARG A 35 -0.24 -2.20 4.87
N PHE A 36 -1.25 -2.85 4.30
CA PHE A 36 -1.05 -3.98 3.39
C PHE A 36 -0.28 -3.57 2.14
N VAL A 37 -0.71 -2.49 1.47
CA VAL A 37 -0.02 -1.94 0.29
C VAL A 37 1.42 -1.54 0.64
N GLY A 38 1.64 -0.89 1.78
CA GLY A 38 2.97 -0.52 2.24
C GLY A 38 3.88 -1.72 2.46
N LEU A 39 3.39 -2.75 3.17
CA LEU A 39 4.12 -4.00 3.40
C LEU A 39 4.43 -4.73 2.10
N PHE A 40 3.43 -4.88 1.22
CA PHE A 40 3.60 -5.52 -0.08
C PHE A 40 4.64 -4.80 -0.93
N THR A 41 4.59 -3.47 -0.96
CA THR A 41 5.55 -2.64 -1.72
C THR A 41 6.96 -2.75 -1.15
N ILE A 42 7.12 -2.82 0.17
CA ILE A 42 8.43 -3.04 0.81
C ILE A 42 8.99 -4.41 0.43
N ILE A 43 8.20 -5.48 0.51
CA ILE A 43 8.64 -6.84 0.16
C ILE A 43 9.00 -6.91 -1.32
N TYR A 44 8.14 -6.38 -2.20
CA TYR A 44 8.41 -6.33 -3.64
C TYR A 44 9.66 -5.51 -3.97
N GLY A 45 9.86 -4.37 -3.31
CA GLY A 45 11.06 -3.54 -3.41
C GLY A 45 12.32 -4.28 -2.94
N ALA A 46 12.24 -5.02 -1.83
CA ALA A 46 13.35 -5.81 -1.32
C ALA A 46 13.73 -6.96 -2.27
N LEU A 47 12.73 -7.65 -2.85
CA LEU A 47 12.97 -8.70 -3.85
C LEU A 47 13.59 -8.15 -5.14
N THR A 48 13.18 -6.97 -5.58
CA THR A 48 13.79 -6.32 -6.77
C THR A 48 15.22 -5.85 -6.51
N CYS A 49 15.58 -5.53 -5.27
CA CYS A 49 16.96 -5.19 -4.89
C CYS A 49 17.96 -6.35 -4.96
N LEU A 50 17.52 -7.61 -5.15
CA LEU A 50 18.46 -8.76 -5.25
C LEU A 50 19.42 -8.65 -6.44
N THR A 51 19.07 -7.87 -7.46
CA THR A 51 19.92 -7.62 -8.62
C THR A 51 20.56 -6.24 -8.54
N ILE A 52 21.81 -6.10 -9.01
CA ILE A 52 22.53 -4.80 -9.00
C ILE A 52 21.73 -3.72 -9.74
N ILE A 53 21.15 -4.09 -10.90
CA ILE A 53 20.33 -3.19 -11.71
C ILE A 53 19.00 -2.89 -11.00
N GLY A 54 18.38 -3.92 -10.42
CA GLY A 54 17.12 -3.78 -9.70
C GLY A 54 17.23 -2.95 -8.42
N ALA A 55 18.40 -2.88 -7.77
CA ALA A 55 18.61 -2.05 -6.59
C ALA A 55 18.37 -0.55 -6.86
N ILE A 56 18.68 -0.06 -8.06
CA ILE A 56 18.46 1.34 -8.46
C ILE A 56 16.96 1.70 -8.40
N ILE A 57 16.08 0.75 -8.73
CA ILE A 57 14.62 0.93 -8.74
C ILE A 57 13.97 0.45 -7.43
N GLY A 58 14.53 -0.59 -6.84
CA GLY A 58 14.02 -1.25 -5.64
C GLY A 58 14.16 -0.38 -4.39
N ILE A 59 15.29 0.32 -4.21
CA ILE A 59 15.48 1.24 -3.06
C ILE A 59 14.39 2.33 -3.03
N PRO A 60 14.14 3.08 -4.12
CA PRO A 60 13.03 4.03 -4.16
C PRO A 60 11.67 3.37 -3.85
N THR A 61 11.45 2.16 -4.36
CA THR A 61 10.20 1.41 -4.15
C THR A 61 9.99 1.05 -2.68
N VAL A 62 11.03 0.64 -1.96
CA VAL A 62 10.97 0.40 -0.51
C VAL A 62 10.61 1.67 0.25
N ILE A 63 11.23 2.80 -0.10
CA ILE A 63 10.94 4.10 0.54
C ILE A 63 9.48 4.49 0.35
N ILE A 64 8.91 4.24 -0.84
CA ILE A 64 7.49 4.48 -1.12
C ILE A 64 6.60 3.65 -0.20
N GLY A 65 6.89 2.35 -0.07
CA GLY A 65 6.13 1.46 0.81
C GLY A 65 6.20 1.85 2.28
N LEU A 66 7.36 2.33 2.75
CA LEU A 66 7.51 2.85 4.11
C LEU A 66 6.63 4.08 4.35
N ARG A 67 6.56 5.01 3.40
CA ARG A 67 5.78 6.25 3.55
C ARG A 67 4.28 6.02 3.70
N ILE A 68 3.69 5.11 2.92
CA ILE A 68 2.25 4.82 3.03
C ILE A 68 1.92 4.05 4.31
N ARG A 69 2.85 3.20 4.77
CA ARG A 69 2.72 2.49 6.06
C ARG A 69 2.78 3.46 7.24
N GLU A 70 3.76 4.37 7.25
CA GLU A 70 3.86 5.45 8.25
C GLU A 70 2.58 6.31 8.26
N ALA A 71 2.05 6.67 7.08
CA ALA A 71 0.79 7.41 6.97
C ALA A 71 -0.38 6.67 7.64
N ALA A 72 -0.49 5.35 7.43
CA ALA A 72 -1.50 4.52 8.05
C ALA A 72 -1.38 4.49 9.59
N ASP A 73 -0.15 4.43 10.09
CA ASP A 73 0.09 4.47 11.55
C ASP A 73 -0.34 5.81 12.14
N HIS A 74 -0.03 6.94 11.48
CA HIS A 74 -0.51 8.26 11.89
C HIS A 74 -2.03 8.42 11.81
N PHE A 75 -2.70 7.82 10.81
CA PHE A 75 -4.17 7.78 10.74
C PHE A 75 -4.76 6.99 11.92
N SER A 76 -4.18 5.83 12.27
CA SER A 76 -4.63 5.07 13.44
C SER A 76 -4.40 5.82 14.75
N MET A 77 -3.29 6.56 14.86
CA MET A 77 -3.00 7.40 16.01
C MET A 77 -4.00 8.56 16.14
N TYR A 78 -4.39 9.17 15.04
CA TYR A 78 -5.46 10.19 15.05
C TYR A 78 -6.77 9.60 15.58
N LYS A 79 -7.17 8.40 15.13
CA LYS A 79 -8.38 7.74 15.63
C LYS A 79 -8.35 7.52 17.14
N MET A 80 -7.18 7.18 17.71
CA MET A 80 -7.02 6.93 19.14
C MET A 80 -6.94 8.22 19.98
N THR A 81 -6.31 9.27 19.45
CA THR A 81 -5.94 10.47 20.22
C THR A 81 -6.78 11.71 19.89
N ASN A 82 -7.53 11.69 18.79
CA ASN A 82 -8.21 12.85 18.19
C ASN A 82 -7.29 14.06 17.96
N ASN A 83 -5.97 13.86 17.87
CA ASN A 83 -5.01 14.93 17.68
C ASN A 83 -4.88 15.32 16.20
N THR A 84 -5.31 16.53 15.85
CA THR A 84 -5.25 17.09 14.50
C THR A 84 -3.83 17.17 13.90
N SER A 85 -2.80 17.23 14.75
CA SER A 85 -1.40 17.15 14.31
C SER A 85 -1.09 15.80 13.66
N SER A 86 -1.56 14.69 14.26
CA SER A 86 -1.38 13.33 13.72
C SER A 86 -2.09 13.18 12.38
N LEU A 87 -3.26 13.79 12.23
CA LEU A 87 -4.02 13.79 10.97
C LEU A 87 -3.28 14.55 9.87
N ARG A 88 -2.74 15.74 10.19
CA ARG A 88 -1.93 16.52 9.25
C ARG A 88 -0.70 15.74 8.77
N GLN A 89 -0.01 15.08 9.70
CA GLN A 89 1.16 14.27 9.39
C GLN A 89 0.81 13.06 8.51
N ALA A 90 -0.33 12.41 8.77
CA ALA A 90 -0.84 11.31 7.95
C ALA A 90 -1.06 11.74 6.49
N PHE A 91 -1.72 12.88 6.28
CA PHE A 91 -1.94 13.43 4.93
C PHE A 91 -0.64 13.89 4.25
N GLU A 92 0.31 14.46 5.00
CA GLU A 92 1.61 14.85 4.43
C GLU A 92 2.39 13.62 3.93
N LEU A 93 2.42 12.55 4.72
CA LEU A 93 3.06 11.28 4.35
C LEU A 93 2.35 10.61 3.18
N GLN A 94 1.02 10.58 3.18
CA GLN A 94 0.22 10.08 2.07
C GLN A 94 0.45 10.90 0.78
N GLY A 95 0.56 12.22 0.87
CA GLY A 95 0.92 13.09 -0.25
C GLY A 95 2.33 12.84 -0.78
N LYS A 96 3.31 12.60 0.11
CA LYS A 96 4.67 12.20 -0.27
C LYS A 96 4.67 10.85 -0.99
N TYR A 97 3.91 9.88 -0.50
CA TYR A 97 3.71 8.58 -1.17
C TYR A 97 3.20 8.78 -2.60
N PHE A 98 2.12 9.55 -2.78
CA PHE A 98 1.55 9.79 -4.12
C PHE A 98 2.52 10.50 -5.07
N ARG A 99 3.36 11.41 -4.55
CA ARG A 99 4.38 12.09 -5.34
C ARG A 99 5.48 11.14 -5.82
N LEU A 100 5.87 10.18 -4.99
CA LEU A 100 6.90 9.21 -5.34
C LEU A 100 6.35 8.11 -6.26
N ILE A 101 5.18 7.54 -5.96
CA ILE A 101 4.60 6.47 -6.79
C ILE A 101 4.26 6.95 -8.20
N LYS A 102 3.73 8.17 -8.38
CA LYS A 102 3.45 8.71 -9.72
C LYS A 102 4.72 8.87 -10.56
N MET A 103 5.85 9.22 -9.92
CA MET A 103 7.14 9.34 -10.59
C MET A 103 7.65 7.96 -11.03
N MET A 104 7.53 6.94 -10.17
CA MET A 104 7.85 5.55 -10.53
C MET A 104 6.97 5.01 -11.66
N ILE A 105 5.68 5.35 -11.67
CA ILE A 105 4.76 4.95 -12.76
C ILE A 105 5.21 5.53 -14.10
N ILE A 106 5.60 6.81 -14.15
CA ILE A 106 6.09 7.45 -15.39
C ILE A 106 7.34 6.74 -15.91
N ILE A 107 8.29 6.45 -15.02
CA ILE A 107 9.53 5.72 -15.39
C ILE A 107 9.19 4.32 -15.91
N GLY A 108 8.35 3.57 -15.19
CA GLY A 108 7.92 2.24 -15.60
C GLY A 108 7.22 2.24 -16.96
N LEU A 109 6.41 3.27 -17.24
CA LEU A 109 5.73 3.42 -18.53
C LEU A 109 6.73 3.55 -19.68
N VAL A 110 7.76 4.37 -19.52
CA VAL A 110 8.82 4.56 -20.54
C VAL A 110 9.54 3.23 -20.82
N PHE A 111 9.96 2.51 -19.78
CA PHE A 111 10.60 1.20 -19.95
C PHE A 111 9.68 0.17 -20.61
N THR A 112 8.39 0.19 -20.30
CA THR A 112 7.40 -0.72 -20.89
C THR A 112 7.26 -0.48 -22.39
N VAL A 113 7.20 0.79 -22.82
CA VAL A 113 7.13 1.14 -24.24
C VAL A 113 8.41 0.71 -24.98
N LEU A 114 9.59 0.98 -24.41
CA LEU A 114 10.86 0.56 -25.00
C LEU A 114 10.98 -0.97 -25.11
N TYR A 115 10.53 -1.69 -24.08
CA TYR A 115 10.52 -3.15 -24.05
C TYR A 115 9.62 -3.73 -25.15
N ILE A 116 8.44 -3.15 -25.38
CA ILE A 116 7.53 -3.58 -26.47
C ILE A 116 8.17 -3.36 -27.84
N ILE A 117 8.77 -2.18 -28.08
CA ILE A 117 9.46 -1.89 -29.35
C ILE A 117 10.60 -2.89 -29.59
N PHE A 118 11.38 -3.18 -28.54
CA PHE A 118 12.47 -4.14 -28.61
C PHE A 118 11.98 -5.56 -28.96
N ILE A 119 10.89 -6.02 -28.33
CA ILE A 119 10.29 -7.32 -28.67
C ILE A 119 9.82 -7.38 -30.12
N ILE A 120 9.13 -6.35 -30.60
CA ILE A 120 8.66 -6.31 -32.00
C ILE A 120 9.85 -6.40 -32.96
N TYR A 121 10.90 -5.61 -32.71
CA TYR A 121 12.13 -5.66 -33.51
C TYR A 121 12.77 -7.06 -33.49
N LEU A 122 12.92 -7.66 -32.32
CA LEU A 122 13.52 -8.99 -32.17
C LEU A 122 12.67 -10.03 -32.93
N PHE A 123 11.35 -9.99 -32.76
CA PHE A 123 10.43 -10.92 -33.40
C PHE A 123 10.50 -10.80 -34.92
N THR A 124 10.44 -9.61 -35.50
CA THR A 124 10.53 -9.43 -36.96
C THR A 124 11.86 -9.92 -37.52
N ASN A 125 12.98 -9.62 -36.87
CA ASN A 125 14.30 -10.03 -37.37
C ASN A 125 14.55 -11.53 -37.24
N VAL A 126 14.24 -12.13 -36.08
CA VAL A 126 14.49 -13.56 -35.84
C VAL A 126 13.47 -14.44 -36.56
N PHE A 127 12.18 -14.08 -36.52
CA PHE A 127 11.15 -14.83 -37.24
C PHE A 127 11.28 -14.65 -38.75
N GLY A 128 11.67 -13.45 -39.22
CA GLY A 128 11.97 -13.21 -40.63
C GLY A 128 13.14 -14.05 -41.13
N ALA A 129 14.24 -14.13 -40.38
CA ALA A 129 15.40 -14.95 -40.73
C ALA A 129 15.09 -16.46 -40.74
N LEU A 130 14.16 -16.92 -39.89
CA LEU A 130 13.72 -18.32 -39.84
C LEU A 130 12.79 -18.71 -41.01
N LEU A 131 12.06 -17.75 -41.57
CA LEU A 131 11.10 -17.98 -42.65
C LEU A 131 11.68 -17.78 -44.05
N THR A 132 12.83 -17.14 -44.20
CA THR A 132 13.58 -17.13 -45.47
C THR A 132 14.39 -18.43 -45.55
N PRO A 133 13.99 -19.43 -46.35
CA PRO A 133 14.84 -20.58 -46.58
C PRO A 133 16.08 -20.05 -47.30
N SER A 134 17.26 -20.41 -46.81
CA SER A 134 18.51 -20.21 -47.52
C SER A 134 18.46 -21.03 -48.83
N TYR A 135 17.84 -20.48 -49.87
CA TYR A 135 18.01 -20.93 -51.24
C TYR A 135 19.36 -20.41 -51.73
N SER A 136 20.41 -21.14 -51.37
CA SER A 136 21.67 -21.20 -52.10
C SER A 136 21.61 -22.30 -53.14
#